data_AF-A0A937E1U5-F1
#
_entry.id   AF-A0A937E1U5-F1
#
_cell.length_a   1.000
_cell.length_b   1.000
_cell.length_c   1.000
_cell.angle_alpha   90.00
_cell.angle_beta   90.00
_cell.angle_gamma   90.00
#
_symmetry.space_group_name_H-M   'P 1'
#
loop_
_entity.id
_entity.type
_entity.pdbx_description
1 polymer ?
#
loop_
_entity_poly.entity_id
_entity_poly.type
_entity_poly.pdbx_seq_one_letter_code
_entity_poly.pdbx_strand_id
1 'polypeptide(L)'
;MKPTYPTTPDGRYFVVRGRLWRATNPALSTEEKAPLVKGLMAARREVGRARKAGDREALAAAGQAVDAAKVALGERGPVWWTDGAPDLNRHLARTTPYADWYASLDPAGA
;
A
#
# COMPACT_ATOMS: atom_id res chain seq x y z
N MET A 1 15.78 5.81 10.22
CA MET A 1 14.70 4.97 10.78
C MET A 1 13.55 4.95 9.78
N LYS A 2 13.02 3.79 9.37
CA LYS A 2 11.83 3.76 8.49
C LYS A 2 10.67 4.37 9.29
N PRO A 3 9.84 5.25 8.70
CA PRO A 3 8.65 5.72 9.41
C PRO A 3 7.77 4.52 9.73
N THR A 4 7.53 4.27 11.01
CA THR A 4 6.54 3.29 11.44
C THR A 4 5.18 3.98 11.36
N TYR A 5 4.35 3.54 10.43
CA TYR A 5 2.98 4.01 10.31
C TYR A 5 2.08 3.17 11.23
N PRO A 6 1.04 3.76 11.83
CA PRO A 6 0.04 2.99 12.56
C PRO A 6 -0.67 2.00 11.63
N THR A 7 -0.88 0.79 12.11
CA THR A 7 -1.58 -0.29 11.40
C THR A 7 -2.91 -0.56 12.08
N THR A 8 -3.98 -0.74 11.30
CA THR A 8 -5.32 -1.02 11.82
C THR A 8 -5.32 -2.28 12.69
N PRO A 9 -6.25 -2.40 13.67
CA PRO A 9 -6.28 -3.55 14.59
C PRO A 9 -6.36 -4.91 13.90
N ASP A 10 -6.97 -4.97 12.73
CA ASP A 10 -7.11 -6.16 11.89
C ASP A 10 -5.93 -6.41 10.93
N GLY A 11 -4.93 -5.53 10.93
CA GLY A 11 -3.75 -5.62 10.07
C GLY A 11 -3.98 -5.32 8.59
N ARG A 12 -5.20 -4.96 8.16
CA ARG A 12 -5.54 -4.79 6.73
C ARG A 12 -4.94 -3.55 6.11
N TYR A 13 -4.75 -2.50 6.91
CA TYR A 13 -4.30 -1.20 6.43
C TYR A 13 -3.25 -0.59 7.36
N PHE A 14 -2.40 0.27 6.80
CA PHE A 14 -1.60 1.22 7.55
C PHE A 14 -1.98 2.66 7.17
N VAL A 15 -1.75 3.62 8.06
CA VAL A 15 -2.17 5.00 7.87
C VAL A 15 -0.98 5.90 7.51
N VAL A 16 -1.07 6.57 6.36
CA VAL A 16 -0.12 7.62 5.96
C VAL A 16 -0.90 8.91 5.75
N ARG A 17 -0.60 9.95 6.54
CA ARG A 17 -1.26 11.27 6.46
C ARG A 17 -2.80 11.15 6.51
N GLY A 18 -3.31 10.38 7.47
CA GLY A 18 -4.75 10.15 7.66
C GLY A 18 -5.44 9.27 6.62
N ARG A 19 -4.70 8.72 5.65
CA ARG A 19 -5.24 7.86 4.59
C ARG A 19 -4.80 6.42 4.76
N LEU A 20 -5.76 5.50 4.62
CA LEU A 20 -5.53 4.06 4.65
C LEU A 20 -4.79 3.62 3.40
N TRP A 21 -3.80 2.75 3.58
CA TRP A 21 -3.10 2.05 2.52
C TRP A 21 -3.12 0.58 2.84
N ARG A 22 -3.58 -0.24 1.89
CA ARG A 22 -3.68 -1.68 2.12
C ARG A 22 -2.30 -2.27 2.38
N ALA A 23 -2.21 -3.07 3.43
CA ALA A 23 -1.01 -3.79 3.78
C ALA A 23 -0.75 -4.92 2.78
N THR A 24 0.53 -5.30 2.64
CA THR A 24 0.93 -6.53 1.95
C THR A 24 0.20 -7.72 2.57
N ASN A 25 -0.25 -8.66 1.74
CA ASN A 25 -0.88 -9.89 2.20
C ASN A 25 0.05 -10.63 3.21
N PRO A 26 -0.35 -10.78 4.48
CA PRO A 26 0.48 -11.41 5.50
C PRO A 26 0.67 -12.92 5.28
N ALA A 27 -0.16 -13.54 4.44
CA ALA A 27 -0.03 -14.97 4.09
C ALA A 27 1.12 -15.25 3.11
N LEU A 28 1.73 -14.23 2.50
CA LEU A 28 2.91 -14.40 1.65
C LEU A 28 4.13 -14.74 2.50
N SER A 29 4.77 -15.87 2.19
CA SER A 29 6.06 -16.26 2.77
C SER A 29 7.15 -15.24 2.42
N THR A 30 8.29 -15.32 3.11
CA THR A 30 9.43 -14.43 2.83
C THR A 30 9.98 -14.69 1.43
N GLU A 31 9.99 -15.95 1.01
CA GLU A 31 10.45 -16.44 -0.28
C GLU A 31 9.58 -15.92 -1.43
N GLU A 32 8.26 -15.82 -1.23
CA GLU A 32 7.33 -15.22 -2.19
C GLU A 32 7.42 -13.68 -2.19
N LYS A 33 7.53 -13.07 -0.99
CA LYS A 33 7.53 -11.62 -0.83
C LYS A 33 8.81 -10.96 -1.34
N ALA A 34 9.97 -11.57 -1.10
CA ALA A 34 11.27 -11.00 -1.46
C ALA A 34 11.41 -10.64 -2.95
N PRO A 35 11.13 -11.53 -3.93
CA PRO A 35 11.22 -11.20 -5.34
C PRO A 35 10.21 -10.12 -5.75
N LEU A 36 9.00 -10.11 -5.17
CA LEU A 36 7.98 -9.11 -5.45
C LEU A 36 8.40 -7.71 -4.97
N VAL A 37 8.95 -7.61 -3.76
CA VAL A 37 9.49 -6.36 -3.22
C VAL A 37 10.68 -5.89 -4.06
N LYS A 38 11.57 -6.80 -4.48
CA LYS A 38 12.70 -6.47 -5.37
C LYS A 38 12.21 -5.91 -6.70
N GLY A 39 11.21 -6.56 -7.33
CA GLY A 39 10.57 -6.13 -8.56
C GLY A 39 9.91 -4.76 -8.42
N LEU A 40 9.16 -4.54 -7.34
CA LEU A 40 8.54 -3.25 -7.04
C LEU A 40 9.56 -2.11 -6.93
N MET A 41 10.68 -2.35 -6.26
CA MET A 41 11.74 -1.34 -6.12
C MET A 41 12.46 -1.07 -7.45
N ALA A 42 12.65 -2.10 -8.29
CA ALA A 42 13.17 -1.91 -9.64
C ALA A 42 12.22 -1.05 -10.48
N ALA A 43 10.94 -1.40 -10.54
CA ALA A 43 9.93 -0.65 -11.29
C ALA A 43 9.82 0.82 -10.83
N ARG A 44 9.90 1.09 -9.51
CA ARG A 44 9.93 2.47 -8.98
C ARG A 44 11.16 3.26 -9.45
N ARG A 45 12.32 2.62 -9.57
CA ARG A 45 13.52 3.26 -10.13
C ARG A 45 13.31 3.59 -11.60
N GLU A 46 12.68 2.70 -12.38
CA GLU A 46 12.32 2.98 -13.77
C GLU A 46 11.39 4.18 -13.91
N VAL A 47 10.36 4.28 -13.05
CA VAL A 47 9.48 5.47 -13.02
C VAL A 47 10.28 6.75 -12.84
N GLY A 48 11.26 6.75 -11.92
CA GLY A 48 12.14 7.90 -11.69
C GLY A 48 12.99 8.24 -12.92
N ARG A 49 13.58 7.22 -13.57
CA ARG A 49 14.38 7.41 -14.79
C ARG A 49 13.56 7.93 -15.96
N ALA A 50 12.41 7.31 -16.24
CA ALA A 50 11.52 7.70 -17.31
C ALA A 50 11.01 9.15 -17.14
N ARG A 51 10.64 9.53 -15.91
CA ARG A 51 10.28 10.93 -15.59
C ARG A 51 11.40 11.91 -15.89
N LYS A 52 12.64 11.59 -15.48
CA LYS A 52 13.80 12.44 -15.72
C LYS A 52 14.11 12.58 -17.21
N ALA A 53 13.90 11.52 -17.99
CA ALA A 53 14.10 11.51 -19.43
C ALA A 53 12.95 12.15 -20.23
N GLY A 54 11.80 12.41 -19.61
CA GLY A 54 10.59 12.83 -20.32
C GLY A 54 9.96 11.73 -21.17
N ASP A 55 10.37 10.48 -20.98
CA ASP A 55 9.90 9.33 -21.75
C ASP A 55 8.55 8.84 -21.21
N ARG A 56 7.50 9.14 -21.98
CA ARG A 56 6.11 8.80 -21.61
C ARG A 56 5.81 7.32 -21.72
N GLU A 57 6.42 6.64 -22.69
CA GLU A 57 6.19 5.21 -22.92
C GLU A 57 6.87 4.38 -21.84
N ALA A 58 8.13 4.67 -21.55
CA ALA A 58 8.85 4.04 -20.43
C ALA A 58 8.16 4.33 -19.09
N LEU A 59 7.59 5.53 -18.91
CA LEU A 59 6.84 5.88 -17.71
C LEU A 59 5.57 5.03 -17.56
N ALA A 60 4.84 4.82 -18.66
CA ALA A 60 3.65 3.98 -18.67
C ALA A 60 4.00 2.52 -18.36
N ALA A 61 5.02 1.96 -19.02
CA ALA A 61 5.49 0.60 -18.78
C ALA A 61 5.97 0.39 -17.34
N ALA A 62 6.77 1.32 -16.81
CA ALA A 62 7.21 1.28 -15.42
C ALA A 62 6.04 1.40 -14.43
N GLY A 63 5.03 2.22 -14.75
CA GLY A 63 3.80 2.34 -13.98
C GLY A 63 3.01 1.04 -13.93
N GLN A 64 2.86 0.34 -15.05
CA GLN A 64 2.23 -0.98 -15.13
C GLN A 64 3.00 -2.02 -14.30
N ALA A 65 4.33 -2.03 -14.38
CA ALA A 65 5.16 -2.93 -13.58
C ALA A 65 5.03 -2.67 -12.07
N VAL A 66 4.92 -1.41 -11.64
CA VAL A 66 4.61 -1.06 -10.24
C VAL A 66 3.24 -1.59 -9.83
N ASP A 67 2.24 -1.45 -10.70
CA ASP A 67 0.89 -1.91 -10.39
C ASP A 67 0.82 -3.43 -10.27
N ALA A 68 1.39 -4.16 -11.23
CA ALA A 68 1.46 -5.62 -11.22
C ALA A 68 2.16 -6.14 -9.95
N ALA A 69 3.29 -5.55 -9.57
CA ALA A 69 3.99 -5.94 -8.34
C ALA A 69 3.15 -5.67 -7.08
N LYS A 70 2.40 -4.56 -7.03
CA LYS A 70 1.50 -4.25 -5.91
C LYS A 70 0.29 -5.17 -5.84
N VAL A 71 -0.27 -5.57 -6.98
CA VAL A 71 -1.34 -6.57 -7.03
C VAL A 71 -0.84 -7.91 -6.52
N ALA A 72 0.34 -8.36 -6.96
CA ALA A 72 0.95 -9.59 -6.48
C ALA A 72 1.26 -9.57 -4.97
N LEU A 73 1.67 -8.41 -4.42
CA LEU A 73 1.84 -8.21 -2.98
C LEU A 73 0.51 -8.14 -2.20
N GLY A 74 -0.63 -8.06 -2.88
CA GLY A 74 -1.94 -7.84 -2.25
C GLY A 74 -2.15 -6.41 -1.75
N GLU A 75 -1.34 -5.44 -2.17
CA GLU A 75 -1.51 -4.00 -1.83
C GLU A 75 -2.59 -3.32 -2.71
N ARG A 76 -2.96 -3.97 -3.81
CA ARG A 76 -3.95 -3.54 -4.81
C ARG A 76 -4.68 -4.76 -5.39
N GLY A 77 -5.73 -4.52 -6.16
CA GLY A 77 -6.54 -5.58 -6.76
C GLY A 77 -7.51 -6.20 -5.74
N PRO A 78 -7.88 -7.48 -5.94
CA PRO A 78 -8.73 -8.22 -5.02
C PRO A 78 -8.19 -8.18 -3.59
N VAL A 79 -9.11 -8.16 -2.63
CA VAL A 79 -8.76 -8.24 -1.21
C VAL A 79 -8.21 -9.63 -0.87
N TRP A 80 -7.29 -9.70 0.09
CA TRP A 80 -6.73 -10.97 0.57
C TRP A 80 -7.48 -11.55 1.78
N TRP A 81 -8.47 -10.84 2.33
CA TRP A 81 -9.36 -11.33 3.37
C TRP A 81 -10.63 -11.96 2.77
N THR A 82 -11.23 -12.89 3.51
CA THR A 82 -12.36 -13.72 3.04
C THR A 82 -13.68 -13.47 3.78
N ASP A 83 -13.70 -12.54 4.74
CA ASP A 83 -14.87 -12.24 5.57
C ASP A 83 -15.92 -11.33 4.90
N GLY A 84 -15.71 -10.98 3.62
CA GLY A 84 -16.62 -10.12 2.86
C GLY A 84 -16.54 -8.63 3.17
N ALA A 85 -15.61 -8.18 4.02
CA ALA A 85 -15.45 -6.75 4.29
C ALA A 85 -15.04 -5.99 3.00
N PRO A 86 -15.54 -4.75 2.80
CA PRO A 86 -15.21 -3.97 1.63
C PRO A 86 -13.74 -3.52 1.63
N ASP A 87 -13.20 -3.21 0.45
CA ASP A 87 -11.90 -2.57 0.37
C ASP A 87 -11.98 -1.06 0.62
N LEU A 88 -11.32 -0.60 1.66
CA LEU A 88 -11.16 0.79 2.06
C LEU A 88 -9.78 1.37 1.68
N ASN A 89 -9.04 0.72 0.76
CA ASN A 89 -7.74 1.19 0.31
C ASN A 89 -7.85 2.62 -0.23
N ARG A 90 -6.97 3.50 0.25
CA ARG A 90 -6.99 4.93 -0.04
C ARG A 90 -8.28 5.60 0.45
N HIS A 91 -8.95 5.18 1.52
CA HIS A 91 -9.97 6.00 2.19
C HIS A 91 -9.34 6.81 3.33
N LEU A 92 -9.99 7.92 3.74
CA LEU A 92 -9.56 8.60 4.97
C LEU A 92 -9.98 7.76 6.18
N ALA A 93 -9.06 7.52 7.11
CA ALA A 93 -9.32 6.67 8.27
C ALA A 93 -10.52 7.18 9.09
N ARG A 94 -10.62 8.51 9.28
CA ARG A 94 -11.73 9.18 9.98
C ARG A 94 -13.13 9.02 9.34
N THR A 95 -13.22 8.49 8.12
CA THR A 95 -14.49 8.28 7.39
C THR A 95 -14.83 6.79 7.22
N THR A 96 -14.19 5.93 8.01
CA THR A 96 -14.26 4.47 7.89
C THR A 96 -14.57 3.86 9.26
N PRO A 97 -14.85 2.55 9.36
CA PRO A 97 -14.98 1.87 10.64
C PRO A 97 -13.74 1.99 11.56
N TYR A 98 -12.60 2.40 11.02
CA TYR A 98 -11.38 2.66 11.79
C TYR A 98 -11.31 4.06 12.41
N ALA A 99 -12.37 4.87 12.33
CA ALA A 99 -12.36 6.26 12.78
C ALA A 99 -12.03 6.41 14.28
N ASP A 100 -12.72 5.67 15.15
CA ASP A 100 -12.53 5.76 16.60
C ASP A 100 -11.13 5.28 17.02
N TRP A 101 -10.70 4.16 16.42
CA TRP A 101 -9.33 3.69 16.59
C TRP A 101 -8.32 4.75 16.14
N TYR A 102 -8.51 5.34 14.96
CA TYR A 102 -7.57 6.34 14.44
C TYR A 102 -7.52 7.59 15.32
N ALA A 103 -8.66 8.04 15.86
CA ALA A 103 -8.72 9.15 16.81
C ALA A 103 -8.00 8.83 18.13
N SER A 104 -8.07 7.58 18.61
CA SER A 104 -7.36 7.17 19.84
C SER A 104 -5.83 7.19 19.73
N LEU A 105 -5.27 7.21 18.50
CA LEU A 105 -3.83 7.27 18.29
C LEU A 105 -3.24 8.68 18.51
N ASP A 106 -4.08 9.70 18.49
CA ASP A 106 -3.68 11.09 18.67
C ASP A 106 -4.44 11.70 19.87
N PRO A 107 -3.93 11.54 21.10
CA PRO A 107 -4.57 12.11 22.28
C PRO A 107 -4.58 13.65 22.31
N ALA A 108 -3.97 14.34 21.33
CA ALA A 108 -3.86 15.80 21.26
C ALA A 108 -4.56 16.41 20.03
N GLY A 109 -5.31 15.62 19.25
CA GLY A 109 -5.91 16.04 17.97
C GLY A 109 -7.43 16.28 18.00
N ALA A 110 -7.99 16.73 19.12
CA ALA A 110 -9.38 17.17 19.27
C ALA A 110 -9.48 18.70 19.41
#